data_AF-A0A833FZN2-F1
#
_entry.id   AF-A0A833FZN2-F1
#
_cell.length_a   1.000
_cell.length_b   1.000
_cell.length_c   1.000
_cell.angle_alpha   90.00
_cell.angle_beta   90.00
_cell.angle_gamma   90.00
#
_symmetry.space_group_name_H-M   'P 1'
#
loop_
_entity.id
_entity.type
_entity.pdbx_description
1 polymer ?
#
loop_
_entity_poly.entity_id
_entity_poly.type
_entity_poly.pdbx_seq_one_letter_code
_entity_poly.pdbx_strand_id
1 'polypeptide(L)'
;LFEAAGVAPPTNFEEFLAAAKALTQGDVYGFGMRGGPGGHDNWGPFVLGGGASFEKGGMVSDAALAANRWYVGLGTEHKVIPPSAPTDGFRQIVDNFKSGRTAMAIHHVGSSNEMVEALGDKVSAVPVPRGPDGKGWTLFGDESNAVFSSSANKEAAFRWISFLSTGKNNVAFNRLTGQLPVVTSGAAEWTLHQTRFVEASAASLPMAAVPPDSPLTADFVRTVWPTNMQQALLGQITPDAMMQAIEAHFHG
;
A
#
# COMPACT_ATOMS: atom_id res chain seq x y z
N LEU A 1 5.42 15.93 14.04
CA LEU A 1 6.68 15.66 13.31
C LEU A 1 6.82 16.60 12.11
N PHE A 2 5.88 16.56 11.15
CA PHE A 2 5.85 17.48 9.99
C PHE A 2 5.93 18.97 10.36
N GLU A 3 5.04 19.45 11.23
CA GLU A 3 5.04 20.87 11.67
C GLU A 3 6.38 21.28 12.29
N ALA A 4 6.93 20.46 13.17
CA ALA A 4 8.21 20.72 13.83
C ALA A 4 9.39 20.75 12.85
N ALA A 5 9.32 19.97 11.77
CA ALA A 5 10.32 19.94 10.71
C ALA A 5 10.10 21.03 9.65
N GLY A 6 8.96 21.73 9.65
CA GLY A 6 8.60 22.70 8.62
C GLY A 6 8.41 22.09 7.24
N VAL A 7 8.01 20.82 7.16
CA VAL A 7 7.84 20.08 5.90
C VAL A 7 6.35 19.85 5.62
N ALA A 8 5.94 19.94 4.36
CA ALA A 8 4.59 19.63 3.91
C ALA A 8 4.43 18.14 3.56
N PRO A 9 3.21 17.58 3.60
CA PRO A 9 2.96 16.23 3.08
C PRO A 9 3.40 16.12 1.61
N PRO A 10 4.19 15.08 1.27
CA PRO A 10 4.79 14.98 -0.06
C PRO A 10 3.76 14.60 -1.12
N THR A 11 3.84 15.23 -2.29
CA THR A 11 2.95 15.00 -3.44
C THR A 11 3.64 14.23 -4.58
N ASN A 12 4.97 14.15 -4.55
CA ASN A 12 5.79 13.44 -5.54
C ASN A 12 6.99 12.73 -4.85
N PHE A 13 7.75 11.95 -5.63
CA PHE A 13 8.84 11.13 -5.08
C PHE A 13 9.99 11.97 -4.51
N GLU A 14 10.33 13.10 -5.13
CA GLU A 14 11.40 13.98 -4.64
C GLU A 14 11.04 14.58 -3.28
N GLU A 15 9.82 15.11 -3.17
CA GLU A 15 9.26 15.61 -1.91
C GLU A 15 9.17 14.49 -0.87
N PHE A 16 8.80 13.28 -1.27
CA PHE A 16 8.72 12.13 -0.35
C PHE A 16 10.08 11.81 0.24
N LEU A 17 11.13 11.75 -0.57
CA LEU A 17 12.48 11.52 -0.08
C LEU A 17 12.98 12.67 0.79
N ALA A 18 12.72 13.92 0.38
CA ALA A 18 13.10 15.09 1.16
C ALA A 18 12.42 15.10 2.54
N ALA A 19 11.12 14.81 2.59
CA ALA A 19 10.36 14.69 3.82
C ALA A 19 10.87 13.51 4.68
N ALA A 20 11.08 12.35 4.08
CA ALA A 20 11.59 11.19 4.80
C ALA A 20 12.96 11.47 5.43
N LYS A 21 13.86 12.16 4.72
CA LYS A 21 15.16 12.60 5.25
C LYS A 21 15.00 13.60 6.39
N ALA A 22 14.19 14.64 6.21
CA ALA A 22 13.98 15.68 7.23
C ALA A 22 13.34 15.14 8.53
N LEU A 23 12.48 14.13 8.40
CA LEU A 23 11.75 13.50 9.50
C LEU A 23 12.52 12.34 10.16
N THR A 24 13.65 11.92 9.59
CA THR A 24 14.53 10.90 10.19
C THR A 24 15.45 11.56 11.20
N GLN A 25 15.21 11.37 12.49
CA GLN A 25 15.99 11.98 13.58
C GLN A 25 16.07 11.04 14.79
N GLY A 26 17.30 10.68 15.21
CA GLY A 26 17.52 9.75 16.31
C GLY A 26 16.86 8.39 16.03
N ASP A 27 15.94 7.98 16.90
CA ASP A 27 15.19 6.72 16.78
C ASP A 27 13.91 6.83 15.92
N VAL A 28 13.62 8.02 15.39
CA VAL A 28 12.49 8.26 14.47
C VAL A 28 12.96 8.13 13.03
N TYR A 29 12.25 7.34 12.24
CA TYR A 29 12.48 7.15 10.81
C TYR A 29 11.43 7.87 9.98
N GLY A 30 11.83 8.40 8.83
CA GLY A 30 10.94 9.13 7.94
C GLY A 30 9.78 8.28 7.41
N PHE A 31 10.03 7.00 7.12
CA PHE A 31 9.03 6.11 6.51
C PHE A 31 9.02 4.71 7.12
N GLY A 32 7.85 4.27 7.57
CA GLY A 32 7.58 2.90 7.99
C GLY A 32 7.33 1.98 6.81
N MET A 33 8.41 1.61 6.11
CA MET A 33 8.34 0.68 4.99
C MET A 33 7.91 -0.72 5.45
N ARG A 34 6.90 -1.27 4.77
CA ARG A 34 6.53 -2.69 4.86
C ARG A 34 7.38 -3.50 3.87
N GLY A 35 8.48 -4.09 4.33
CA GLY A 35 9.30 -4.98 3.50
C GLY A 35 8.87 -6.45 3.56
N GLY A 36 8.06 -6.83 4.56
CA GLY A 36 7.53 -8.17 4.75
C GLY A 36 6.19 -8.45 4.03
N PRO A 37 5.46 -9.51 4.41
CA PRO A 37 4.22 -9.92 3.75
C PRO A 37 3.22 -8.78 3.57
N GLY A 38 2.67 -8.62 2.36
CA GLY A 38 1.76 -7.53 1.97
C GLY A 38 2.44 -6.19 1.69
N GLY A 39 3.77 -6.11 1.68
CA GLY A 39 4.49 -4.88 1.35
C GLY A 39 4.42 -4.46 -0.12
N HIS A 40 4.00 -5.35 -1.03
CA HIS A 40 3.75 -5.01 -2.43
C HIS A 40 2.78 -3.83 -2.61
N ASP A 41 1.82 -3.66 -1.69
CA ASP A 41 0.88 -2.53 -1.64
C ASP A 41 1.59 -1.19 -1.41
N ASN A 42 2.67 -1.20 -0.63
CA ASN A 42 3.49 -0.01 -0.32
C ASN A 42 4.53 0.26 -1.41
N TRP A 43 5.03 -0.81 -2.05
CA TRP A 43 5.97 -0.75 -3.17
C TRP A 43 5.32 -0.28 -4.46
N GLY A 44 4.09 -0.71 -4.74
CA GLY A 44 3.37 -0.40 -5.97
C GLY A 44 3.27 1.10 -6.26
N PRO A 45 2.89 1.97 -5.28
CA PRO A 45 2.85 3.41 -5.51
C PRO A 45 4.13 4.03 -6.04
N PHE A 46 5.28 3.49 -5.65
CA PHE A 46 6.57 4.01 -6.08
C PHE A 46 7.09 3.32 -7.33
N VAL A 47 6.93 2.00 -7.44
CA VAL A 47 7.54 1.23 -8.52
C VAL A 47 6.62 1.10 -9.72
N LEU A 48 5.35 0.74 -9.52
CA LEU A 48 4.35 0.77 -10.59
C LEU A 48 3.98 2.21 -10.94
N GLY A 49 3.82 3.08 -9.94
CA GLY A 49 3.62 4.52 -10.16
C GLY A 49 4.83 5.21 -10.78
N GLY A 50 6.03 4.64 -10.65
CA GLY A 50 7.27 5.11 -11.27
C GLY A 50 7.52 4.57 -12.69
N GLY A 51 6.61 3.76 -13.24
CA GLY A 51 6.66 3.29 -14.62
C GLY A 51 6.81 1.78 -14.80
N ALA A 52 6.89 0.98 -13.73
CA ALA A 52 6.79 -0.47 -13.84
C ALA A 52 5.38 -0.90 -14.22
N SER A 53 5.27 -2.01 -14.94
CA SER A 53 3.99 -2.64 -15.25
C SER A 53 4.14 -4.16 -15.29
N PHE A 54 3.02 -4.87 -15.16
CA PHE A 54 2.99 -6.32 -15.26
C PHE A 54 2.89 -6.83 -16.71
N GLU A 55 2.86 -5.94 -17.71
CA GLU A 55 3.00 -6.34 -19.11
C GLU A 55 4.40 -6.90 -19.35
N LYS A 56 4.56 -7.75 -20.37
CA LYS A 56 5.87 -8.35 -20.69
C LYS A 56 6.91 -7.27 -20.97
N GLY A 57 8.05 -7.36 -20.28
CA GLY A 57 9.13 -6.38 -20.27
C GLY A 57 8.90 -5.18 -19.35
N GLY A 58 7.72 -5.09 -18.74
CA GLY A 58 7.28 -3.96 -17.92
C GLY A 58 8.01 -3.85 -16.59
N MET A 59 8.51 -4.95 -16.02
CA MET A 59 9.29 -4.93 -14.78
C MET A 59 10.77 -4.63 -15.02
N VAL A 60 11.26 -4.85 -16.23
CA VAL A 60 12.70 -4.73 -16.59
C VAL A 60 13.01 -3.56 -17.51
N SER A 61 12.03 -2.69 -17.78
CA SER A 61 12.29 -1.41 -18.46
C SER A 61 13.19 -0.50 -17.62
N ASP A 62 13.89 0.44 -18.27
CA ASP A 62 14.78 1.38 -17.57
C ASP A 62 14.05 2.18 -16.47
N ALA A 63 12.79 2.59 -16.73
CA ALA A 63 11.96 3.30 -15.76
C ALA A 63 11.61 2.41 -14.55
N ALA A 64 11.22 1.15 -14.80
CA ALA A 64 10.88 0.20 -13.75
C ALA A 64 12.09 -0.11 -12.84
N LEU A 65 13.26 -0.35 -13.44
CA LEU A 65 14.49 -0.61 -12.70
C LEU A 65 14.92 0.63 -11.91
N ALA A 66 14.85 1.82 -12.50
CA ALA A 66 15.15 3.07 -11.79
C ALA A 66 14.22 3.29 -10.59
N ALA A 67 12.91 3.07 -10.76
CA ALA A 67 11.94 3.21 -9.69
C ALA A 67 12.17 2.20 -8.55
N ASN A 68 12.49 0.95 -8.87
CA ASN A 68 12.79 -0.05 -7.85
C ASN A 68 14.10 0.22 -7.10
N ARG A 69 15.15 0.64 -7.81
CA ARG A 69 16.41 1.08 -7.18
C ARG A 69 16.16 2.23 -6.21
N TRP A 70 15.36 3.22 -6.62
CA TRP A 70 14.99 4.35 -5.75
C TRP A 70 14.25 3.88 -4.49
N TYR A 71 13.26 3.00 -4.63
CA TYR A 71 12.48 2.51 -3.50
C TYR A 71 13.32 1.69 -2.51
N VAL A 72 14.14 0.76 -2.99
CA VAL A 72 15.08 0.00 -2.14
C VAL A 72 16.13 0.94 -1.52
N GLY A 73 16.56 1.96 -2.28
CA GLY A 73 17.48 3.02 -1.86
C GLY A 73 17.02 3.80 -0.62
N LEU A 74 15.71 3.90 -0.36
CA LEU A 74 15.18 4.49 0.87
C LEU A 74 15.82 3.84 2.13
N GLY A 75 16.01 2.52 2.09
CA GLY A 75 16.63 1.76 3.18
C GLY A 75 18.13 1.54 3.02
N THR A 76 18.60 1.23 1.82
CA THR A 76 20.00 0.84 1.60
C THR A 76 20.93 2.03 1.49
N GLU A 77 20.48 3.15 0.91
CA GLU A 77 21.28 4.36 0.71
C GLU A 77 20.91 5.46 1.71
N HIS A 78 19.63 5.82 1.79
CA HIS A 78 19.18 7.01 2.52
C HIS A 78 18.93 6.77 4.02
N LYS A 79 18.80 5.50 4.43
CA LYS A 79 18.58 5.09 5.84
C LYS A 79 17.36 5.75 6.49
N VAL A 80 16.31 6.02 5.72
CA VAL A 80 15.08 6.72 6.19
C VAL A 80 13.97 5.76 6.64
N ILE A 81 14.28 4.47 6.76
CA ILE A 81 13.34 3.41 7.20
C ILE A 81 13.92 2.65 8.41
N PRO A 82 13.08 2.08 9.28
CA PRO A 82 13.55 1.26 10.39
C PRO A 82 14.39 0.06 9.92
N PRO A 83 15.44 -0.35 10.65
CA PRO A 83 16.20 -1.57 10.36
C PRO A 83 15.36 -2.85 10.37
N SER A 84 14.19 -2.83 11.02
CA SER A 84 13.23 -3.94 11.03
C SER A 84 12.42 -4.07 9.74
N ALA A 85 12.44 -3.06 8.86
CA ALA A 85 11.64 -2.99 7.64
C ALA A 85 11.69 -4.26 6.77
N PRO A 86 12.82 -4.98 6.59
CA PRO A 86 12.87 -6.20 5.78
C PRO A 86 11.94 -7.33 6.26
N THR A 87 11.45 -7.26 7.49
CA THR A 87 10.52 -8.25 8.08
C THR A 87 9.20 -7.64 8.53
N ASP A 88 9.08 -6.31 8.54
CA ASP A 88 7.89 -5.63 9.04
C ASP A 88 6.70 -5.90 8.11
N GLY A 89 5.64 -6.46 8.70
CA GLY A 89 4.35 -6.68 8.07
C GLY A 89 3.29 -5.69 8.57
N PHE A 90 2.02 -6.06 8.39
CA PHE A 90 0.87 -5.23 8.74
C PHE A 90 0.96 -4.59 10.13
N ARG A 91 1.08 -5.44 11.17
CA ARG A 91 1.01 -4.97 12.56
C ARG A 91 2.24 -4.14 12.93
N GLN A 92 3.41 -4.56 12.48
CA GLN A 92 4.67 -3.87 12.77
C GLN A 92 4.67 -2.43 12.22
N ILE A 93 4.21 -2.21 10.98
CA ILE A 93 4.18 -0.83 10.44
C ILE A 93 3.13 0.04 11.13
N VAL A 94 1.99 -0.52 11.53
CA VAL A 94 0.94 0.19 12.27
C VAL A 94 1.46 0.58 13.66
N ASP A 95 2.12 -0.34 14.37
CA ASP A 95 2.66 -0.10 15.71
C ASP A 95 3.85 0.87 15.69
N ASN A 96 4.74 0.76 14.70
CA ASN A 96 5.83 1.71 14.49
C ASN A 96 5.29 3.14 14.25
N PHE A 97 4.21 3.27 13.48
CA PHE A 97 3.61 4.58 13.21
C PHE A 97 2.90 5.15 14.45
N LYS A 98 2.07 4.34 15.12
CA LYS A 98 1.35 4.75 16.35
C LYS A 98 2.28 5.15 17.49
N SER A 99 3.43 4.47 17.62
CA SER A 99 4.44 4.81 18.64
C SER A 99 5.27 6.04 18.30
N GLY A 100 5.11 6.61 17.09
CA GLY A 100 5.91 7.74 16.61
C GLY A 100 7.31 7.35 16.16
N ARG A 101 7.61 6.05 16.06
CA ARG A 101 8.89 5.55 15.52
C ARG A 101 9.03 5.82 14.02
N THR A 102 7.91 5.95 13.31
CA THR A 102 7.91 6.37 11.90
C THR A 102 7.03 7.60 11.69
N ALA A 103 7.49 8.53 10.86
CA ALA A 103 6.76 9.77 10.59
C ALA A 103 5.72 9.65 9.47
N MET A 104 5.93 8.72 8.53
CA MET A 104 5.01 8.39 7.45
C MET A 104 4.81 6.87 7.39
N ALA A 105 3.62 6.46 6.94
CA ALA A 105 3.30 5.08 6.59
C ALA A 105 2.30 5.06 5.43
N ILE A 106 2.32 4.02 4.61
CA ILE A 106 1.27 3.76 3.61
C ILE A 106 0.41 2.62 4.13
N HIS A 107 -0.87 2.89 4.35
CA HIS A 107 -1.81 1.91 4.89
C HIS A 107 -3.23 2.14 4.38
N HIS A 108 -4.06 1.11 4.41
CA HIS A 108 -5.48 1.23 4.09
C HIS A 108 -6.25 1.92 5.24
N VAL A 109 -7.34 2.59 4.86
CA VAL A 109 -8.22 3.39 5.73
C VAL A 109 -8.82 2.63 6.91
N GLY A 110 -8.95 1.31 6.81
CA GLY A 110 -9.45 0.46 7.90
C GLY A 110 -8.63 0.56 9.19
N SER A 111 -7.35 0.92 9.11
CA SER A 111 -6.50 1.16 10.29
C SER A 111 -6.59 2.58 10.86
N SER A 112 -7.32 3.50 10.20
CA SER A 112 -7.33 4.91 10.59
C SER A 112 -7.88 5.15 12.00
N ASN A 113 -8.90 4.39 12.41
CA ASN A 113 -9.46 4.50 13.75
C ASN A 113 -8.45 4.16 14.85
N GLU A 114 -7.66 3.09 14.68
CA GLU A 114 -6.61 2.71 15.64
C GLU A 114 -5.47 3.76 15.68
N MET A 115 -5.16 4.38 14.53
CA MET A 115 -4.18 5.47 14.47
C MET A 115 -4.69 6.74 15.15
N VAL A 116 -5.97 7.09 14.96
CA VAL A 116 -6.62 8.22 15.61
C VAL A 116 -6.73 8.01 17.11
N GLU A 117 -7.04 6.80 17.58
CA GLU A 117 -7.07 6.48 19.01
C GLU A 117 -5.72 6.76 19.68
N ALA A 118 -4.61 6.42 19.01
CA ALA A 118 -3.26 6.64 19.53
C ALA A 118 -2.76 8.09 19.38
N LEU A 119 -3.07 8.75 18.26
CA LEU A 119 -2.43 10.01 17.86
C LEU A 119 -3.37 11.23 17.88
N GLY A 120 -4.68 11.02 18.01
CA GLY A 120 -5.70 12.06 17.96
C GLY A 120 -5.67 12.83 16.64
N ASP A 121 -5.59 14.16 16.73
CA ASP A 121 -5.51 15.04 15.56
C ASP A 121 -4.10 15.18 14.97
N LYS A 122 -3.10 14.52 15.53
CA LYS A 122 -1.71 14.55 15.02
C LYS A 122 -1.47 13.61 13.83
N VAL A 123 -2.53 12.96 13.34
CA VAL A 123 -2.50 12.04 12.20
C VAL A 123 -3.56 12.40 11.17
N SER A 124 -3.15 12.41 9.91
CA SER A 124 -4.02 12.55 8.74
C SER A 124 -3.52 11.65 7.62
N ALA A 125 -4.27 11.59 6.52
CA ALA A 125 -3.86 10.93 5.29
C ALA A 125 -3.89 11.90 4.11
N VAL A 126 -3.05 11.60 3.12
CA VAL A 126 -3.02 12.24 1.80
C VAL A 126 -2.90 11.14 0.74
N PRO A 127 -3.22 11.40 -0.54
CA PRO A 127 -2.92 10.47 -1.61
C PRO A 127 -1.43 10.09 -1.63
N VAL A 128 -1.13 8.87 -2.05
CA VAL A 128 0.27 8.45 -2.27
C VAL A 128 0.94 9.36 -3.32
N PRO A 129 2.26 9.60 -3.20
CA PRO A 129 2.97 10.48 -4.12
C PRO A 129 2.88 10.05 -5.59
N ARG A 130 2.89 11.01 -6.49
CA ARG A 130 2.95 10.78 -7.94
C ARG A 130 4.38 10.57 -8.41
N GLY A 131 4.54 9.73 -9.44
CA GLY A 131 5.80 9.52 -10.13
C GLY A 131 6.22 10.73 -10.98
N PRO A 132 7.43 10.72 -11.54
CA PRO A 132 7.98 11.84 -12.30
C PRO A 132 7.18 12.24 -13.55
N ASP A 133 6.43 11.31 -14.13
CA ASP A 133 5.56 11.57 -15.30
C ASP A 133 4.17 12.11 -14.89
N GLY A 134 3.97 12.40 -13.61
CA GLY A 134 2.70 12.86 -13.03
C GLY A 134 1.66 11.75 -12.85
N LYS A 135 1.93 10.53 -13.30
CA LYS A 135 1.06 9.39 -13.05
C LYS A 135 1.25 8.88 -11.63
N GLY A 136 0.34 8.02 -11.21
CA GLY A 136 0.45 7.34 -9.93
C GLY A 136 -0.14 5.95 -10.04
N TRP A 137 0.10 5.17 -9.00
CA TRP A 137 -0.50 3.86 -8.83
C TRP A 137 -0.85 3.71 -7.35
N THR A 138 -1.97 3.08 -7.04
CA THR A 138 -2.21 2.56 -5.70
C THR A 138 -3.03 1.28 -5.81
N LEU A 139 -2.99 0.44 -4.79
CA LEU A 139 -3.76 -0.79 -4.81
C LEU A 139 -5.25 -0.47 -4.63
N PHE A 140 -6.08 -0.99 -5.53
CA PHE A 140 -7.53 -1.02 -5.38
C PHE A 140 -7.98 -2.40 -4.92
N GLY A 141 -8.70 -2.48 -3.80
CA GLY A 141 -9.45 -3.68 -3.41
C GLY A 141 -8.60 -4.91 -3.08
N ASP A 142 -8.45 -5.20 -1.80
CA ASP A 142 -7.78 -6.39 -1.26
C ASP A 142 -8.75 -7.59 -1.08
N GLU A 143 -10.06 -7.34 -1.06
CA GLU A 143 -11.06 -8.34 -0.71
C GLU A 143 -12.23 -8.37 -1.71
N SER A 144 -12.65 -9.58 -2.07
CA SER A 144 -13.82 -9.82 -2.91
C SER A 144 -14.56 -11.08 -2.45
N ASN A 145 -15.88 -11.08 -2.63
CA ASN A 145 -16.69 -12.25 -2.35
C ASN A 145 -16.75 -13.17 -3.58
N ALA A 146 -16.49 -14.46 -3.40
CA ALA A 146 -16.56 -15.46 -4.46
C ALA A 146 -17.39 -16.67 -4.03
N VAL A 147 -18.01 -17.35 -5.00
CA VAL A 147 -18.70 -18.64 -4.79
C VAL A 147 -17.86 -19.74 -5.41
N PHE A 148 -17.47 -20.74 -4.62
CA PHE A 148 -16.75 -21.90 -5.14
C PHE A 148 -17.57 -22.63 -6.21
N SER A 149 -16.94 -22.96 -7.33
CA SER A 149 -17.55 -23.74 -8.41
C SER A 149 -17.98 -25.14 -7.97
N SER A 150 -17.36 -25.69 -6.92
CA SER A 150 -17.72 -26.97 -6.29
C SER A 150 -18.85 -26.87 -5.26
N SER A 151 -19.34 -25.67 -4.93
CA SER A 151 -20.41 -25.51 -3.92
C SER A 151 -21.66 -26.29 -4.31
N ALA A 152 -22.23 -27.00 -3.33
CA ALA A 152 -23.53 -27.68 -3.44
C ALA A 152 -24.72 -26.71 -3.32
N ASN A 153 -24.49 -25.47 -2.89
CA ASN A 153 -25.52 -24.46 -2.62
C ASN A 153 -25.24 -23.14 -3.35
N LYS A 154 -24.94 -23.19 -4.65
CA LYS A 154 -24.48 -22.03 -5.43
C LYS A 154 -25.47 -20.87 -5.42
N GLU A 155 -26.75 -21.15 -5.60
CA GLU A 155 -27.80 -20.13 -5.66
C GLU A 155 -27.96 -19.44 -4.31
N ALA A 156 -27.90 -20.20 -3.21
CA ALA A 156 -27.97 -19.64 -1.87
C ALA A 156 -26.72 -18.80 -1.53
N ALA A 157 -25.54 -19.30 -1.86
CA ALA A 157 -24.28 -18.56 -1.70
C ALA A 157 -24.28 -17.27 -2.54
N PHE A 158 -24.74 -17.33 -3.79
CA PHE A 158 -24.85 -16.17 -4.66
C PHE A 158 -25.84 -15.13 -4.12
N ARG A 159 -27.01 -15.57 -3.63
CA ARG A 159 -27.97 -14.68 -2.95
C ARG A 159 -27.35 -14.01 -1.72
N TRP A 160 -26.56 -14.75 -0.93
CA TRP A 160 -25.89 -14.20 0.25
C TRP A 160 -24.89 -13.10 -0.10
N ILE A 161 -23.96 -13.37 -1.03
CA ILE A 161 -22.97 -12.35 -1.41
C ILE A 161 -23.63 -11.16 -2.12
N SER A 162 -24.71 -11.39 -2.87
CA SER A 162 -25.50 -10.31 -3.47
C SER A 162 -26.16 -9.45 -2.41
N PHE A 163 -26.74 -10.06 -1.37
CA PHE A 163 -27.33 -9.36 -0.23
C PHE A 163 -26.30 -8.45 0.46
N LEU A 164 -25.08 -8.95 0.74
CA LEU A 164 -23.99 -8.15 1.33
C LEU A 164 -23.59 -6.93 0.49
N SER A 165 -23.80 -6.98 -0.83
CA SER A 165 -23.49 -5.87 -1.74
C SER A 165 -24.62 -4.85 -1.90
N THR A 166 -25.78 -5.05 -1.28
CA THR A 166 -26.91 -4.10 -1.37
C THR A 166 -26.75 -2.92 -0.41
N GLY A 167 -27.02 -1.69 -0.88
CA GLY A 167 -26.99 -0.41 -0.14
C GLY A 167 -26.73 -0.48 1.38
N LYS A 168 -27.80 -0.62 2.17
CA LYS A 168 -27.71 -0.63 3.64
C LYS A 168 -26.96 -1.84 4.21
N ASN A 169 -27.04 -3.00 3.57
CA ASN A 169 -26.36 -4.21 4.02
C ASN A 169 -24.85 -4.12 3.78
N ASN A 170 -24.43 -3.49 2.68
CA ASN A 170 -23.03 -3.18 2.43
C ASN A 170 -22.47 -2.19 3.46
N VAL A 171 -23.24 -1.16 3.81
CA VAL A 171 -22.88 -0.23 4.89
C VAL A 171 -22.76 -0.96 6.22
N ALA A 172 -23.73 -1.82 6.57
CA ALA A 172 -23.71 -2.58 7.82
C ALA A 172 -22.51 -3.54 7.88
N PHE A 173 -22.25 -4.28 6.81
CA PHE A 173 -21.11 -5.18 6.69
C PHE A 173 -19.79 -4.42 6.86
N ASN A 174 -19.60 -3.32 6.13
CA ASN A 174 -18.38 -2.51 6.21
C ASN A 174 -18.20 -1.84 7.58
N ARG A 175 -19.29 -1.48 8.28
CA ARG A 175 -19.21 -0.98 9.67
C ARG A 175 -18.64 -2.02 10.63
N LEU A 176 -18.89 -3.31 10.38
CA LEU A 176 -18.36 -4.41 11.19
C LEU A 176 -16.91 -4.75 10.84
N THR A 177 -16.53 -4.66 9.56
CA THR A 177 -15.18 -5.01 9.10
C THR A 177 -14.19 -3.85 9.15
N GLY A 178 -14.68 -2.62 9.32
CA GLY A 178 -13.84 -1.42 9.31
C GLY A 178 -13.45 -0.97 7.90
N GLN A 179 -14.03 -1.53 6.83
CA GLN A 179 -13.71 -1.18 5.46
C GLN A 179 -14.64 -0.08 4.91
N LEU A 180 -14.35 0.46 3.72
CA LEU A 180 -15.22 1.45 3.07
C LEU A 180 -16.37 0.78 2.30
N PRO A 181 -17.57 1.38 2.28
CA PRO A 181 -18.65 0.93 1.39
C PRO A 181 -18.23 0.97 -0.08
N VAL A 182 -18.64 -0.04 -0.84
CA VAL A 182 -18.43 -0.12 -2.30
C VAL A 182 -19.66 0.35 -3.10
N VAL A 183 -20.67 0.86 -2.40
CA VAL A 183 -21.90 1.39 -2.97
C VAL A 183 -21.95 2.92 -2.79
N THR A 184 -22.27 3.64 -3.87
CA THR A 184 -22.33 5.11 -3.86
C THR A 184 -23.31 5.66 -2.82
N SER A 185 -24.44 4.99 -2.64
CA SER A 185 -25.43 5.33 -1.62
C SER A 185 -24.90 5.19 -0.19
N GLY A 186 -23.96 4.28 0.05
CA GLY A 186 -23.35 4.06 1.37
C GLY A 186 -22.20 5.01 1.67
N ALA A 187 -21.49 5.49 0.63
CA ALA A 187 -20.40 6.44 0.79
C ALA A 187 -20.90 7.80 1.34
N ALA A 188 -22.08 8.25 0.91
CA ALA A 188 -22.65 9.54 1.34
C ALA A 188 -23.01 9.60 2.84
N GLU A 189 -23.27 8.45 3.47
CA GLU A 189 -23.66 8.34 4.89
C GLU A 189 -22.55 7.74 5.76
N TRP A 190 -21.33 7.63 5.22
CA TRP A 190 -20.23 6.98 5.91
C TRP A 190 -19.63 7.85 7.01
N THR A 191 -19.57 7.30 8.22
CA THR A 191 -19.14 8.02 9.43
C THR A 191 -18.19 7.23 10.32
N LEU A 192 -17.84 5.99 9.94
CA LEU A 192 -16.99 5.14 10.78
C LEU A 192 -15.55 5.65 10.83
N HIS A 193 -15.08 6.24 9.73
CA HIS A 193 -13.75 6.83 9.61
C HIS A 193 -13.89 8.34 9.53
N GLN A 194 -12.94 9.08 10.08
CA GLN A 194 -12.97 10.54 9.98
C GLN A 194 -12.84 11.00 8.52
N THR A 195 -13.55 12.07 8.17
CA THR A 195 -13.64 12.60 6.79
C THR A 195 -12.29 12.78 6.12
N ARG A 196 -11.27 13.27 6.86
CA ARG A 196 -9.91 13.47 6.32
C ARG A 196 -9.27 12.21 5.73
N PHE A 197 -9.57 11.03 6.26
CA PHE A 197 -9.06 9.75 5.72
C PHE A 197 -9.90 9.21 4.57
N VAL A 198 -11.22 9.45 4.62
CA VAL A 198 -12.15 9.07 3.55
C VAL A 198 -11.86 9.89 2.28
N GLU A 199 -11.66 11.20 2.41
CA GLU A 199 -11.33 12.09 1.31
C GLU A 199 -9.98 11.75 0.66
N ALA A 200 -8.95 11.44 1.46
CA ALA A 200 -7.66 10.99 0.94
C ALA A 200 -7.76 9.66 0.16
N SER A 201 -8.59 8.73 0.64
CA SER A 201 -8.88 7.47 -0.04
C SER A 201 -9.63 7.72 -1.36
N ALA A 202 -10.67 8.56 -1.34
CA ALA A 202 -11.44 8.91 -2.53
C ALA A 202 -10.58 9.63 -3.59
N ALA A 203 -9.70 10.54 -3.17
CA ALA A 203 -8.76 11.24 -4.05
C ALA A 203 -7.72 10.30 -4.70
N SER A 204 -7.54 9.09 -4.16
CA SER A 204 -6.63 8.09 -4.71
C SER A 204 -7.27 7.19 -5.77
N LEU A 205 -8.61 7.15 -5.86
CA LEU A 205 -9.35 6.32 -6.82
C LEU A 205 -8.93 6.50 -8.29
N PRO A 206 -8.64 7.71 -8.80
CA PRO A 206 -8.23 7.88 -10.20
C PRO A 206 -6.92 7.19 -10.59
N MET A 207 -6.12 6.75 -9.62
CA MET A 207 -4.88 6.00 -9.85
C MET A 207 -4.89 4.60 -9.24
N ALA A 208 -6.04 4.17 -8.73
CA ALA A 208 -6.15 2.87 -8.10
C ALA A 208 -6.25 1.78 -9.17
N ALA A 209 -5.49 0.70 -8.99
CA ALA A 209 -5.41 -0.42 -9.91
C ALA A 209 -5.19 -1.73 -9.15
N VAL A 210 -5.44 -2.85 -9.83
CA VAL A 210 -5.26 -4.20 -9.28
C VAL A 210 -4.01 -4.86 -9.88
N PRO A 211 -3.37 -5.81 -9.17
CA PRO A 211 -2.43 -6.73 -9.79
C PRO A 211 -3.10 -7.54 -10.91
N PRO A 212 -2.33 -8.26 -11.75
CA PRO A 212 -2.88 -9.06 -12.83
C PRO A 212 -3.91 -10.08 -12.34
N ASP A 213 -4.97 -10.27 -13.12
CA ASP A 213 -5.89 -11.41 -12.92
C ASP A 213 -5.21 -12.68 -13.46
N SER A 214 -4.36 -13.27 -12.62
CA SER A 214 -3.54 -14.42 -12.95
C SER A 214 -3.44 -15.37 -11.75
N PRO A 215 -3.45 -16.70 -11.95
CA PRO A 215 -3.13 -17.66 -10.89
C PRO A 215 -1.76 -17.42 -10.23
N LEU A 216 -0.84 -16.77 -10.96
CA LEU A 216 0.50 -16.43 -10.50
C LEU A 216 0.50 -15.28 -9.48
N THR A 217 -0.55 -14.46 -9.44
CA THR A 217 -0.63 -13.29 -8.55
C THR A 217 -0.60 -13.69 -7.09
N ALA A 218 -1.24 -14.81 -6.72
CA ALA A 218 -1.21 -15.29 -5.34
C ALA A 218 0.22 -15.62 -4.86
N ASP A 219 1.03 -16.23 -5.72
CA ASP A 219 2.42 -16.55 -5.40
C ASP A 219 3.33 -15.31 -5.46
N PHE A 220 3.05 -14.37 -6.37
CA PHE A 220 3.72 -13.08 -6.40
C PHE A 220 3.60 -12.35 -5.05
N VAL A 221 2.37 -12.22 -4.55
CA VAL A 221 2.07 -11.50 -3.31
C VAL A 221 2.64 -12.21 -2.08
N ARG A 222 2.52 -13.54 -2.03
CA ARG A 222 2.86 -14.33 -0.84
C ARG A 222 4.33 -14.72 -0.75
N THR A 223 4.99 -14.90 -1.89
CA THR A 223 6.31 -15.54 -1.94
C THR A 223 7.32 -14.68 -2.71
N VAL A 224 7.07 -14.40 -3.99
CA VAL A 224 8.07 -13.82 -4.89
C VAL A 224 8.44 -12.41 -4.45
N TRP A 225 7.46 -11.52 -4.31
CA TRP A 225 7.70 -10.13 -3.92
C TRP A 225 8.35 -10.04 -2.52
N PRO A 226 7.79 -10.62 -1.43
CA PRO A 226 8.34 -10.40 -0.09
C PRO A 226 9.73 -11.02 0.08
N THR A 227 9.99 -12.18 -0.54
CA THR A 227 11.33 -12.82 -0.48
C THR A 227 12.38 -11.95 -1.16
N ASN A 228 12.11 -11.50 -2.38
CA ASN A 228 13.08 -10.69 -3.13
C ASN A 228 13.25 -9.29 -2.53
N MET A 229 12.17 -8.66 -2.03
CA MET A 229 12.25 -7.37 -1.33
C MET A 229 13.14 -7.47 -0.09
N GLN A 230 12.93 -8.50 0.74
CA GLN A 230 13.77 -8.72 1.91
C GLN A 230 15.24 -8.89 1.52
N GLN A 231 15.53 -9.75 0.53
CA GLN A 231 16.90 -9.95 0.05
C GLN A 231 17.53 -8.66 -0.49
N ALA A 232 16.77 -7.84 -1.23
CA ALA A 232 17.25 -6.57 -1.76
C ALA A 232 17.55 -5.54 -0.66
N LEU A 233 16.67 -5.41 0.35
CA LEU A 233 16.89 -4.54 1.50
C LEU A 233 18.07 -4.99 2.38
N LEU A 234 18.34 -6.29 2.43
CA LEU A 234 19.51 -6.88 3.11
C LEU A 234 20.79 -6.85 2.26
N GLY A 235 20.72 -6.37 1.01
CA GLY A 235 21.86 -6.31 0.09
C GLY A 235 22.33 -7.67 -0.43
N GLN A 236 21.50 -8.71 -0.31
CA GLN A 236 21.80 -10.08 -0.76
C GLN A 236 21.59 -10.23 -2.28
N ILE A 237 20.68 -9.43 -2.85
CA ILE A 237 20.48 -9.28 -4.29
C ILE A 237 20.43 -7.81 -4.64
N THR A 238 20.63 -7.47 -5.93
CA THR A 238 20.42 -6.10 -6.40
C THR A 238 18.93 -5.79 -6.55
N PRO A 239 18.51 -4.51 -6.49
CA PRO A 239 17.14 -4.13 -6.81
C PRO A 239 16.71 -4.60 -8.21
N ASP A 240 17.63 -4.65 -9.17
CA ASP A 240 17.31 -5.12 -10.52
C ASP A 240 17.06 -6.62 -10.57
N ALA A 241 17.84 -7.41 -9.82
CA ALA A 241 17.64 -8.86 -9.74
C ALA A 241 16.27 -9.19 -9.14
N MET A 242 15.79 -8.41 -8.18
CA MET A 242 14.41 -8.51 -7.68
C MET A 242 13.39 -8.29 -8.81
N MET A 243 13.55 -7.24 -9.63
CA MET A 243 12.62 -6.96 -10.73
C MET A 243 12.66 -8.03 -11.82
N GLN A 244 13.85 -8.57 -12.13
CA GLN A 244 14.04 -9.68 -13.06
C GLN A 244 13.35 -10.96 -12.56
N ALA A 245 13.40 -11.24 -11.25
CA ALA A 245 12.68 -12.37 -10.67
C ALA A 245 11.16 -12.21 -10.79
N ILE A 246 10.64 -10.99 -10.63
CA ILE A 246 9.21 -10.69 -10.83
C ILE A 246 8.82 -10.83 -12.30
N GLU A 247 9.63 -10.33 -13.24
CA GLU A 247 9.41 -10.49 -14.68
C GLU A 247 9.35 -11.98 -15.07
N ALA A 248 10.35 -12.76 -14.65
CA ALA A 248 10.42 -14.18 -14.93
C ALA A 248 9.23 -14.96 -14.34
N HIS A 249 8.75 -14.56 -13.16
CA HIS A 249 7.57 -15.15 -12.54
C HIS A 249 6.32 -15.05 -13.42
N PHE A 250 6.07 -13.87 -14.01
CA PHE A 250 4.87 -13.65 -14.82
C PHE A 250 5.04 -14.05 -16.29
N HIS A 251 6.25 -14.01 -16.84
CA HIS A 251 6.47 -14.07 -18.30
C HIS A 251 7.46 -15.13 -18.78
N GLY A 252 8.10 -15.89 -17.89
CA GLY A 252 9.08 -16.94 -18.22
C GLY A 252 10.42 -16.39 -18.65
#